data_AF-A0A098EGT5-F1
#
_entry.id   AF-A0A098EGT5-F1
#
_cell.length_a   1.000
_cell.length_b   1.000
_cell.length_c   1.000
_cell.angle_alpha   90.00
_cell.angle_beta   90.00
_cell.angle_gamma   90.00
#
_symmetry.space_group_name_H-M   'P 1'
#
loop_
_entity.id
_entity.type
_entity.pdbx_description
1 polymer ?
#
loop_
_entity_poly.entity_id
_entity_poly.type
_entity_poly.pdbx_seq_one_letter_code
_entity_poly.pdbx_strand_id
1 'polypeptide(L)'
;MRKEEFINWMEEATSLGPSTIRSYAGAINTVSKGLKKYNHLSGTLYNLNNPTEFETLTIKYFSIQEFIDKDSRGNKMYSNALKYYKRFLVDKEKSR
;
A
#
# COMPACT_ATOMS: atom_id res chain seq x y z
N MET A 1 -10.32 6.41 -8.28
CA MET A 1 -9.94 5.62 -9.46
C MET A 1 -8.84 4.61 -9.12
N ARG A 2 -7.64 5.06 -8.73
CA ARG A 2 -6.50 4.16 -8.43
C ARG A 2 -6.71 3.16 -7.29
N LYS A 3 -7.53 3.50 -6.29
CA LYS A 3 -7.87 2.60 -5.19
C LYS A 3 -8.80 1.48 -5.67
N GLU A 4 -9.81 1.84 -6.45
CA GLU A 4 -10.78 0.92 -7.02
C GLU A 4 -10.09 -0.03 -8.02
N GLU A 5 -9.17 0.47 -8.85
CA GLU A 5 -8.35 -0.37 -9.73
C GLU A 5 -7.51 -1.39 -8.96
N PHE A 6 -6.95 -1.01 -7.82
CA PHE A 6 -6.20 -1.93 -6.97
C PHE A 6 -7.10 -3.01 -6.36
N ILE A 7 -8.30 -2.64 -5.91
CA ILE A 7 -9.28 -3.58 -5.38
C ILE A 7 -9.66 -4.60 -6.46
N ASN A 8 -10.04 -4.13 -7.66
CA ASN A 8 -10.41 -4.99 -8.78
C ASN A 8 -9.24 -5.92 -9.18
N TRP A 9 -8.03 -5.39 -9.29
CA TRP A 9 -6.85 -6.21 -9.57
C TRP A 9 -6.63 -7.29 -8.50
N MET A 10 -6.86 -7.02 -7.21
CA MET A 10 -6.72 -8.07 -6.20
C MET A 10 -7.83 -9.12 -6.26
N GLU A 11 -9.05 -8.73 -6.64
CA GLU A 11 -10.16 -9.67 -6.85
C GLU A 11 -9.87 -10.63 -8.02
N GLU A 12 -9.17 -10.16 -9.05
CA GLU A 12 -8.81 -10.95 -10.24
C GLU A 12 -7.50 -11.75 -10.06
N ALA A 13 -6.48 -11.13 -9.45
CA ALA A 13 -5.12 -11.68 -9.39
C ALA A 13 -4.81 -12.50 -8.13
N THR A 14 -5.73 -12.58 -7.16
CA THR A 14 -5.49 -13.26 -5.88
C THR A 14 -6.70 -14.08 -5.44
N SER A 15 -6.49 -15.05 -4.54
CA SER A 15 -7.56 -15.82 -3.90
C SER A 15 -8.00 -15.24 -2.56
N LEU A 16 -7.69 -13.96 -2.27
CA LEU A 16 -7.99 -13.33 -0.99
C LEU A 16 -9.48 -13.00 -0.88
N GLY A 17 -10.04 -13.13 0.33
CA GLY A 17 -11.44 -12.78 0.57
C GLY A 17 -11.70 -11.28 0.40
N PRO A 18 -12.92 -10.86 0.01
CA PRO A 18 -13.28 -9.45 -0.20
C PRO A 18 -13.04 -8.56 1.03
N SER A 19 -13.20 -9.11 2.23
CA SER A 19 -12.89 -8.38 3.48
C SER A 19 -11.40 -8.05 3.59
N THR A 20 -10.52 -9.02 3.33
CA THR A 20 -9.07 -8.81 3.32
C THR A 20 -8.66 -7.80 2.25
N ILE A 21 -9.27 -7.89 1.06
CA ILE A 21 -9.03 -6.94 -0.05
C ILE A 21 -9.33 -5.51 0.39
N ARG A 22 -10.52 -5.28 0.97
CA ARG A 22 -10.90 -3.97 1.50
C ARG A 22 -10.01 -3.51 2.65
N SER A 23 -9.60 -4.41 3.54
CA SER A 23 -8.68 -4.11 4.64
C SER A 23 -7.32 -3.65 4.12
N TYR A 24 -6.78 -4.29 3.08
CA TYR A 24 -5.52 -3.86 2.45
C TYR A 24 -5.67 -2.50 1.77
N ALA A 25 -6.77 -2.27 1.05
CA ALA A 25 -7.03 -0.95 0.48
C ALA A 25 -7.15 0.15 1.57
N GLY A 26 -7.71 -0.21 2.73
CA GLY A 26 -7.74 0.65 3.92
C GLY A 26 -6.35 0.89 4.51
N ALA A 27 -5.50 -0.14 4.57
CA ALA A 27 -4.14 -0.05 5.08
C ALA A 27 -3.29 0.94 4.27
N ILE A 28 -3.40 0.96 2.94
CA ILE A 28 -2.71 1.95 2.08
C ILE A 28 -3.12 3.39 2.43
N ASN A 29 -4.39 3.63 2.79
CA ASN A 29 -4.84 4.94 3.26
C ASN A 29 -4.20 5.30 4.62
N THR A 30 -4.13 4.34 5.54
CA THR A 30 -3.48 4.56 6.84
C THR A 30 -1.99 4.88 6.69
N VAL A 31 -1.29 4.15 5.83
CA VAL A 31 0.13 4.40 5.53
C VAL A 31 0.29 5.79 4.90
N SER A 32 -0.56 6.15 3.93
CA SER A 32 -0.56 7.49 3.31
C SER A 32 -0.71 8.60 4.35
N LYS A 33 -1.62 8.44 5.32
CA LYS A 33 -1.80 9.39 6.43
C LYS A 33 -0.57 9.46 7.34
N GLY A 34 0.06 8.32 7.61
CA GLY A 34 1.31 8.28 8.37
C GLY A 34 2.44 9.03 7.66
N LEU A 35 2.67 8.77 6.38
CA LEU A 35 3.71 9.48 5.60
C LEU A 35 3.43 10.99 5.50
N LYS A 36 2.16 11.39 5.40
CA LYS A 36 1.74 12.80 5.47
C LYS A 36 2.09 13.45 6.81
N LYS A 37 1.82 12.77 7.93
CA LYS A 37 2.14 13.26 9.29
C LYS A 37 3.63 13.60 9.45
N TYR A 38 4.51 12.88 8.75
CA TYR A 38 5.97 13.08 8.78
C TYR A 38 6.50 13.88 7.58
N ASN A 39 5.64 14.58 6.81
CA ASN A 39 6.01 15.36 5.63
C ASN A 39 6.77 14.58 4.54
N HIS A 40 6.56 13.26 4.47
CA HIS A 40 7.17 12.41 3.43
C HIS A 40 6.30 12.27 2.18
N LEU A 41 5.04 12.70 2.24
CA LEU A 41 4.08 12.56 1.15
C LEU A 41 3.07 13.72 1.20
N SER A 42 2.81 14.38 0.08
CA SER A 42 1.78 15.43 -0.03
C SER A 42 0.38 14.87 -0.39
N GLY A 43 0.34 13.71 -1.05
CA GLY A 43 -0.87 13.07 -1.57
C GLY A 43 -1.23 11.75 -0.88
N THR A 44 -1.67 10.78 -1.67
CA THR A 44 -1.85 9.39 -1.23
C THR A 44 -0.92 8.50 -2.03
N LEU A 45 -0.51 7.38 -1.44
CA LEU A 45 0.25 6.35 -2.14
C LEU A 45 -0.47 5.87 -3.41
N TYR A 46 -1.80 6.00 -3.49
CA TYR A 46 -2.57 5.70 -4.70
C TYR A 46 -2.22 6.57 -5.91
N ASN A 47 -1.62 7.75 -5.69
CA ASN A 47 -1.24 8.66 -6.79
C ASN A 47 0.10 8.28 -7.43
N LEU A 48 0.84 7.33 -6.85
CA LEU A 48 2.18 6.95 -7.32
C LEU A 48 2.08 5.97 -8.48
N ASN A 49 2.73 6.28 -9.60
CA ASN A 49 2.79 5.39 -10.76
C ASN A 49 4.06 4.53 -10.79
N ASN A 50 5.11 4.96 -10.09
CA ASN A 50 6.43 4.35 -10.14
C ASN A 50 6.63 3.40 -8.94
N PRO A 51 6.83 2.08 -9.15
CA PRO A 51 7.06 1.13 -8.07
C PRO A 51 8.29 1.42 -7.22
N THR A 52 9.34 2.01 -7.80
CA THR A 52 10.58 2.37 -7.09
C THR A 52 10.36 3.54 -6.13
N GLU A 53 9.61 4.56 -6.57
CA GLU A 53 9.21 5.67 -5.70
C GLU A 53 8.33 5.17 -4.55
N PHE A 54 7.36 4.29 -4.86
CA PHE A 54 6.51 3.65 -3.86
C PHE A 54 7.31 2.83 -2.83
N GLU A 55 8.31 2.06 -3.28
CA GLU A 55 9.20 1.30 -2.40
C GLU A 55 9.98 2.22 -1.45
N THR A 56 10.52 3.31 -1.98
CA THR A 56 11.27 4.30 -1.18
C THR A 56 10.41 4.88 -0.06
N LEU A 57 9.15 5.21 -0.35
CA LEU A 57 8.20 5.70 0.65
C LEU A 57 7.79 4.62 1.66
N THR A 58 7.69 3.36 1.22
CA THR A 58 7.43 2.22 2.10
C THR A 58 8.58 2.01 3.09
N ILE A 59 9.82 2.11 2.64
CA ILE A 59 11.01 2.04 3.51
C ILE A 59 11.00 3.18 4.54
N LYS A 60 10.69 4.42 4.11
CA LYS A 60 10.55 5.57 5.03
C LYS A 60 9.42 5.39 6.05
N TYR A 61 8.33 4.75 5.66
CA TYR A 61 7.25 4.42 6.61
C TYR A 61 7.76 3.46 7.68
N PHE A 62 8.48 2.41 7.28
CA PHE A 62 9.01 1.40 8.20
C PHE A 62 10.35 1.77 8.86
N SER A 63 10.88 2.98 8.64
CA SER A 63 11.98 3.52 9.46
C SER A 63 11.50 4.20 10.74
N ILE A 64 10.19 4.35 10.92
CA ILE A 64 9.57 4.99 12.09
C ILE A 64 9.07 3.89 13.03
N GLN A 65 9.62 3.82 14.25
CA GLN A 65 9.31 2.77 15.22
C GLN A 65 7.80 2.65 15.52
N GLU A 66 7.09 3.78 15.63
CA GLU A 66 5.62 3.81 15.83
C GLU A 66 4.89 2.94 14.81
N PHE A 67 5.34 2.95 13.55
CA PHE A 67 4.71 2.24 12.44
C PHE A 67 5.13 0.77 12.36
N ILE A 68 6.37 0.46 12.76
CA ILE A 68 6.83 -0.94 12.92
C ILE A 68 5.98 -1.64 14.00
N ASP A 69 5.83 -1.01 15.17
CA ASP A 69 5.06 -1.56 16.29
C ASP A 69 3.57 -1.69 15.94
N LYS A 70 3.06 -0.74 15.16
CA LYS A 70 1.68 -0.78 14.66
C LYS A 70 1.47 -1.93 13.68
N ASP A 71 2.42 -2.21 12.79
CA ASP A 71 2.34 -3.34 11.86
C ASP A 71 2.45 -4.68 12.57
N SER A 72 3.32 -4.78 13.57
CA SER A 72 3.43 -5.96 14.43
C SER A 72 2.10 -6.27 15.15
N ARG A 73 1.51 -5.27 15.82
CA ARG A 73 0.18 -5.41 16.48
C ARG A 73 -0.96 -5.69 15.51
N GLY A 74 -0.86 -5.16 14.29
CA GLY A 74 -1.83 -5.37 13.21
C GLY A 74 -1.61 -6.67 12.43
N ASN A 75 -0.85 -7.64 12.96
CA ASN A 75 -0.53 -8.90 12.31
C ASN A 75 0.03 -8.73 10.89
N LYS A 76 0.97 -7.79 10.72
CA LYS A 76 1.64 -7.48 9.45
C LYS A 76 0.71 -7.03 8.32
N MET A 77 -0.49 -6.54 8.65
CA MET A 77 -1.48 -6.12 7.65
C MET A 77 -0.95 -4.98 6.76
N TYR A 78 -0.21 -4.00 7.30
CA TYR A 78 0.25 -2.87 6.51
C TYR A 78 1.39 -3.27 5.57
N SER A 79 2.36 -4.04 6.06
CA SER A 79 3.45 -4.55 5.22
C SER A 79 2.92 -5.47 4.11
N ASN A 80 1.96 -6.34 4.42
CA ASN A 80 1.31 -7.17 3.40
C ASN A 80 0.54 -6.33 2.38
N ALA A 81 -0.26 -5.36 2.81
CA ALA A 81 -0.99 -4.48 1.90
C ALA A 81 -0.05 -3.73 0.94
N LEU A 82 1.05 -3.18 1.46
CA LEU A 82 2.06 -2.46 0.66
C LEU A 82 2.75 -3.39 -0.35
N LYS A 83 3.03 -4.64 0.04
CA LYS A 83 3.58 -5.67 -0.88
C LYS A 83 2.63 -5.96 -2.04
N TYR A 84 1.33 -6.11 -1.78
CA TYR A 84 0.34 -6.32 -2.85
C TYR A 84 0.19 -5.08 -3.73
N TYR A 85 0.20 -3.89 -3.14
CA TYR A 85 0.12 -2.66 -3.92
C TYR A 85 1.34 -2.45 -4.84
N LYS A 86 2.54 -2.80 -4.37
CA LYS A 86 3.74 -2.81 -5.23
C LYS A 86 3.60 -3.75 -6.41
N ARG A 87 3.07 -4.97 -6.19
CA ARG A 87 2.81 -5.94 -7.27
C ARG A 87 1.84 -5.38 -8.30
N PHE A 88 0.74 -4.77 -7.83
CA PHE A 88 -0.21 -4.07 -8.69
C PHE A 88 0.47 -2.99 -9.55
N LEU A 89 1.36 -2.17 -8.98
CA LEU A 89 2.09 -1.16 -9.75
C LEU A 89 3.00 -1.77 -10.81
N VAL A 90 3.73 -2.84 -10.46
CA VAL A 90 4.63 -3.56 -11.39
C VAL A 90 3.86 -4.20 -12.53
N ASP A 91 2.72 -4.83 -12.25
CA ASP A 91 1.89 -5.45 -13.29
C ASP A 91 1.32 -4.38 -14.23
N LYS A 92 0.87 -3.24 -13.69
CA LYS A 92 0.38 -2.10 -14.48
C LYS A 92 1.47 -1.46 -15.33
N GLU A 93 2.74 -1.49 -14.91
CA GLU A 93 3.87 -1.04 -15.75
C GLU A 93 4.15 -2.02 -16.90
N LYS A 94 4.03 -3.33 -16.68
CA LYS A 94 4.24 -4.36 -17.72
C LYS A 94 3.14 -4.43 -18.76
N SER A 95 1.93 -4.01 -18.41
CA SER A 95 0.78 -3.97 -19.32
C SER A 95 0.70 -2.68 -20.15
N ARG A 96 1.73 -1.81 -20.08
CA ARG A 96 1.90 -0.63 -20.94
C ARG A 96 2.80 -0.95 -22.12
#